data_AF-A0A2E5PJ42-F1
#
_entry.id   AF-A0A2E5PJ42-F1
#
_cell.length_a   1.000
_cell.length_b   1.000
_cell.length_c   1.000
_cell.angle_alpha   90.00
_cell.angle_beta   90.00
_cell.angle_gamma   90.00
#
_symmetry.space_group_name_H-M   'P 1'
#
loop_
_entity.id
_entity.type
_entity.pdbx_description
1 polymer ?
#
loop_
_entity_poly.entity_id
_entity_poly.type
_entity_poly.pdbx_seq_one_letter_code
_entity_poly.pdbx_strand_id
1 'polypeptide(L)'
;MSNEALTALLEEAAIFAVIRTTAARLDDEDMEGWLALFAPEARYEIKTYGPEIRADMSWWNADRKELENILAEAKLHVRDPGKRLHLVTPICVKFSSDLATALTHFTIIRTDPDGNSFVYVAGRYEDSFEKCDGSWFYKTHTAVLDTRKIEPFTHLPL
;
A
#
# COMPACT_ATOMS: atom_id res chain seq x y z
N MET A 1 -9.24 -31.10 7.53
CA MET A 1 -8.92 -29.75 8.06
C MET A 1 -9.85 -29.49 9.24
N SER A 2 -9.34 -28.97 10.36
CA SER A 2 -10.22 -28.49 11.44
C SER A 2 -10.96 -27.23 10.98
N ASN A 3 -12.10 -26.92 11.61
CA ASN A 3 -12.87 -25.72 11.30
C ASN A 3 -12.02 -24.45 11.52
N GLU A 4 -11.17 -24.44 12.55
CA GLU A 4 -10.25 -23.34 12.86
C GLU A 4 -9.20 -23.11 11.76
N ALA A 5 -8.59 -24.20 11.24
CA ALA A 5 -7.60 -24.09 10.17
C ALA A 5 -8.22 -23.57 8.86
N LEU A 6 -9.46 -23.99 8.57
CA LEU A 6 -10.20 -23.47 7.42
C LEU A 6 -10.51 -21.98 7.60
N THR A 7 -10.99 -21.56 8.77
CA THR A 7 -11.22 -20.14 9.07
C THR A 7 -9.94 -19.33 8.88
N ALA A 8 -8.81 -19.74 9.46
CA ALA A 8 -7.55 -19.01 9.32
C ALA A 8 -7.12 -18.83 7.85
N LEU A 9 -7.29 -19.85 7.00
CA LEU A 9 -6.99 -19.75 5.57
C LEU A 9 -7.94 -18.79 4.83
N LEU A 10 -9.22 -18.75 5.20
CA LEU A 10 -10.19 -17.82 4.62
C LEU A 10 -9.89 -16.37 5.02
N GLU A 11 -9.51 -16.15 6.29
CA GLU A 11 -9.10 -14.82 6.77
C GLU A 11 -7.82 -14.35 6.08
N GLU A 12 -6.84 -15.24 5.88
CA GLU A 12 -5.61 -14.92 5.14
C GLU A 12 -5.92 -14.57 3.69
N ALA A 13 -6.77 -15.36 3.03
CA ALA A 13 -7.19 -15.11 1.66
C ALA A 13 -7.92 -13.75 1.53
N ALA A 14 -8.70 -13.35 2.54
CA ALA A 14 -9.38 -12.06 2.59
C ALA A 14 -8.39 -10.90 2.70
N ILE A 15 -7.38 -10.98 3.58
CA ILE A 15 -6.32 -9.96 3.68
C ILE A 15 -5.51 -9.88 2.39
N PHE A 16 -5.15 -11.01 1.79
CA PHE A 16 -4.48 -11.02 0.49
C PHE A 16 -5.34 -10.43 -0.63
N ALA A 17 -6.66 -10.54 -0.54
CA ALA A 17 -7.56 -9.87 -1.46
C ALA A 17 -7.53 -8.35 -1.29
N VAL A 18 -7.47 -7.83 -0.06
CA VAL A 18 -7.28 -6.39 0.20
C VAL A 18 -5.98 -5.91 -0.46
N ILE A 19 -4.85 -6.60 -0.22
CA ILE A 19 -3.54 -6.23 -0.78
C ILE A 19 -3.53 -6.22 -2.32
N ARG A 20 -4.14 -7.24 -2.96
CA ARG A 20 -4.24 -7.28 -4.43
C ARG A 20 -5.19 -6.20 -4.97
N THR A 21 -6.25 -5.88 -4.22
CA THR A 21 -7.17 -4.80 -4.57
C THR A 21 -6.46 -3.45 -4.52
N THR A 22 -5.60 -3.23 -3.52
CA THR A 22 -4.73 -2.04 -3.46
C THR A 22 -3.94 -1.84 -4.75
N ALA A 23 -3.21 -2.88 -5.19
CA ALA A 23 -2.44 -2.82 -6.44
C ALA A 23 -3.30 -2.42 -7.64
N ALA A 24 -4.45 -3.09 -7.83
CA ALA A 24 -5.36 -2.79 -8.94
C ALA A 24 -5.92 -1.36 -8.88
N ARG A 25 -6.34 -0.90 -7.70
CA ARG A 25 -6.89 0.45 -7.52
C ARG A 25 -5.85 1.54 -7.78
N LEU A 26 -4.61 1.34 -7.35
CA LEU A 26 -3.52 2.30 -7.58
C LEU A 26 -3.07 2.34 -9.04
N ASP A 27 -3.12 1.20 -9.74
CA ASP A 27 -2.87 1.11 -11.19
C ASP A 27 -3.96 1.81 -12.01
N ASP A 28 -5.22 1.71 -11.60
CA ASP A 28 -6.37 2.38 -12.23
C ASP A 28 -6.54 3.84 -11.79
N GLU A 29 -5.68 4.34 -10.91
CA GLU A 29 -5.80 5.64 -10.23
C GLU A 29 -7.14 5.85 -9.48
N ASP A 30 -7.80 4.78 -9.04
CA ASP A 30 -9.01 4.79 -8.23
C ASP A 30 -8.70 5.05 -6.76
N MET A 31 -8.37 6.32 -6.45
CA MET A 31 -7.99 6.78 -5.12
C MET A 31 -9.11 6.63 -4.09
N GLU A 32 -10.37 6.82 -4.51
CA GLU A 32 -11.54 6.67 -3.63
C GLU A 32 -11.76 5.21 -3.26
N GLY A 33 -11.67 4.30 -4.24
CA GLY A 33 -11.74 2.87 -4.01
C GLY A 33 -10.58 2.33 -3.19
N TRP A 34 -9.37 2.89 -3.33
CA TRP A 34 -8.23 2.57 -2.47
C TRP A 34 -8.44 3.05 -1.04
N LEU A 35 -8.87 4.30 -0.84
CA LEU A 35 -9.14 4.86 0.50
C LEU A 35 -10.25 4.10 1.24
N ALA A 36 -11.21 3.50 0.52
CA ALA A 36 -12.25 2.65 1.09
C ALA A 36 -11.71 1.36 1.75
N LEU A 37 -10.47 0.95 1.46
CA LEU A 37 -9.80 -0.21 2.08
C LEU A 37 -9.23 0.11 3.47
N PHE A 38 -9.20 1.37 3.86
CA PHE A 38 -8.70 1.81 5.16
C PHE A 38 -9.81 1.75 6.21
N ALA A 39 -9.44 1.60 7.48
CA ALA A 39 -10.35 1.82 8.60
C ALA A 39 -10.48 3.34 8.89
N PRO A 40 -11.46 3.80 9.70
CA PRO A 40 -11.66 5.23 9.96
C PRO A 40 -10.42 5.94 10.55
N GLU A 41 -9.74 5.29 11.50
CA GLU A 41 -8.57 5.84 12.22
C GLU A 41 -7.23 5.35 11.63
N ALA A 42 -7.26 4.93 10.36
CA ALA A 42 -6.09 4.32 9.74
C ALA A 42 -5.01 5.35 9.39
N ARG A 43 -3.79 4.84 9.18
CA ARG A 43 -2.63 5.65 8.75
C ARG A 43 -1.97 5.08 7.50
N TYR A 44 -1.50 5.97 6.66
CA TYR A 44 -0.62 5.66 5.53
C TYR A 44 0.76 6.24 5.77
N GLU A 45 1.80 5.46 5.50
CA GLU A 45 3.17 5.92 5.59
C GLU A 45 4.04 5.40 4.45
N ILE A 46 4.90 6.27 3.92
CA ILE A 46 6.03 5.89 3.06
C ILE A 46 7.29 6.19 3.85
N LYS A 47 8.15 5.19 4.03
CA LYS A 47 9.43 5.36 4.71
C LYS A 47 10.57 4.66 3.98
N THR A 48 11.79 5.14 4.19
CA THR A 48 13.00 4.51 3.65
C THR A 48 14.14 4.60 4.67
N TYR A 49 15.04 3.62 4.67
CA TYR A 49 16.20 3.67 5.55
C TYR A 49 17.20 4.74 5.09
N GLY A 50 17.59 5.62 6.02
CA GLY A 50 18.65 6.61 5.84
C GLY A 50 19.98 6.12 6.40
N PRO A 51 20.96 5.68 5.58
CA PRO A 51 22.26 5.22 6.08
C PRO A 51 23.06 6.37 6.72
N GLU A 52 22.84 7.61 6.26
CA GLU A 52 23.50 8.82 6.81
C GLU A 52 23.09 9.08 8.26
N ILE A 53 21.82 8.85 8.60
CA ILE A 53 21.27 9.03 9.94
C ILE A 53 21.08 7.71 10.71
N ARG A 54 21.37 6.58 10.04
CA ARG A 54 21.17 5.20 10.49
C ARG A 54 19.77 4.89 11.03
N ALA A 55 18.76 5.52 10.46
CA ALA A 55 17.37 5.42 10.91
C ALA A 55 16.38 5.51 9.74
N ASP A 56 15.14 5.07 9.96
CA ASP A 56 14.05 5.25 9.01
C ASP A 56 13.70 6.73 8.86
N MET A 57 13.59 7.18 7.62
CA MET A 57 13.09 8.51 7.23
C MET A 57 11.68 8.35 6.68
N SER A 58 10.73 9.07 7.26
CA SER A 58 9.36 9.16 6.74
C SER A 58 9.31 10.20 5.63
N TRP A 59 8.79 9.79 4.46
CA TRP A 59 8.59 10.65 3.29
C TRP A 59 7.14 11.15 3.20
N TRP A 60 6.20 10.34 3.69
CA TRP A 60 4.80 10.69 3.81
C TRP A 60 4.28 9.99 5.06
N ASN A 61 3.62 10.71 5.96
CA ASN A 61 2.85 10.13 7.05
C ASN A 61 1.55 10.92 7.16
N ALA A 62 0.42 10.26 6.99
CA ALA A 62 -0.90 10.88 7.05
C ALA A 62 -1.89 9.94 7.74
N ASP A 63 -2.78 10.50 8.55
CA ASP A 63 -4.02 9.81 8.90
C ASP A 63 -4.98 9.75 7.71
N ARG A 64 -6.05 8.97 7.82
CA ARG A 64 -7.01 8.80 6.73
C ARG A 64 -7.59 10.12 6.24
N LYS A 65 -7.92 11.05 7.14
CA LYS A 65 -8.57 12.31 6.78
C LYS A 65 -7.59 13.24 6.07
N GLU A 66 -6.35 13.30 6.55
CA GLU A 66 -5.26 14.00 5.87
C GLU A 66 -5.02 13.42 4.49
N LEU A 67 -4.98 12.08 4.38
CA LEU A 67 -4.81 11.37 3.11
C LEU A 67 -5.95 11.68 2.13
N GLU A 68 -7.19 11.67 2.58
CA GLU A 68 -8.36 12.04 1.76
C GLU A 68 -8.21 13.44 1.16
N ASN A 69 -7.82 14.43 1.96
CA ASN A 69 -7.61 15.79 1.51
C ASN A 69 -6.49 15.88 0.47
N ILE A 70 -5.35 15.22 0.72
CA ILE A 70 -4.21 15.20 -0.20
C ILE A 70 -4.62 14.58 -1.55
N LEU A 71 -5.36 13.47 -1.53
CA LEU A 71 -5.84 12.79 -2.74
C LEU A 71 -6.85 13.64 -3.53
N ALA A 72 -7.69 14.42 -2.84
CA ALA A 72 -8.62 15.35 -3.48
C ALA A 72 -7.87 16.48 -4.21
N GLU A 73 -6.81 17.02 -3.60
CA GLU A 73 -5.94 18.05 -4.20
C GLU A 73 -5.07 17.50 -5.33
N ALA A 74 -4.60 16.26 -5.22
CA ALA A 74 -3.77 15.60 -6.23
C ALA A 74 -4.41 15.59 -7.62
N LYS A 75 -5.74 15.57 -7.70
CA LYS A 75 -6.51 15.66 -8.96
C LYS A 75 -6.25 16.98 -9.73
N LEU A 76 -5.76 18.02 -9.05
CA LEU A 76 -5.51 19.36 -9.60
C LEU A 76 -4.06 19.58 -10.04
N HIS A 77 -3.15 18.64 -9.78
CA HIS A 77 -1.74 18.75 -10.11
C HIS A 77 -1.39 18.18 -11.50
N VAL A 78 -0.22 18.56 -12.01
CA VAL A 78 0.34 17.96 -13.24
C VAL A 78 0.60 16.48 -12.98
N ARG A 79 -0.08 15.63 -13.74
CA ARG A 79 0.06 14.18 -13.63
C ARG A 79 1.29 13.67 -14.37
N ASP A 80 1.89 12.64 -13.79
CA ASP A 80 2.83 11.80 -14.51
C ASP A 80 2.09 11.10 -15.66
N PRO A 81 2.48 11.28 -16.94
CA PRO A 81 1.82 10.58 -18.04
C PRO A 81 2.21 9.09 -18.11
N GLY A 82 3.17 8.64 -17.31
CA GLY A 82 3.59 7.25 -17.24
C GLY A 82 2.57 6.35 -16.56
N LYS A 83 2.37 5.15 -17.11
CA LYS A 83 1.51 4.12 -16.50
C LYS A 83 2.27 3.34 -15.45
N ARG A 84 1.62 3.05 -14.33
CA ARG A 84 2.16 2.23 -13.24
C ARG A 84 1.55 0.82 -13.30
N LEU A 85 2.35 -0.15 -12.86
CA LEU A 85 1.93 -1.53 -12.68
C LEU A 85 2.48 -2.04 -11.34
N HIS A 86 1.60 -2.31 -10.38
CA HIS A 86 1.95 -2.81 -9.06
C HIS A 86 2.03 -4.34 -9.07
N LEU A 87 3.24 -4.86 -8.89
CA LEU A 87 3.48 -6.28 -8.70
C LEU A 87 3.63 -6.56 -7.21
N VAL A 88 2.61 -7.17 -6.61
CA VAL A 88 2.57 -7.49 -5.18
C VAL A 88 2.69 -8.99 -4.94
N THR A 89 3.48 -9.37 -3.94
CA THR A 89 3.63 -10.77 -3.48
C THR A 89 3.40 -10.80 -1.97
N PRO A 90 2.17 -11.09 -1.51
CA PRO A 90 1.90 -11.29 -0.09
C PRO A 90 2.70 -12.49 0.43
N ILE A 91 3.49 -12.28 1.49
CA ILE A 91 4.44 -13.28 2.01
C ILE A 91 3.84 -14.05 3.18
N CYS A 92 3.29 -13.34 4.16
CA CYS A 92 2.69 -13.95 5.33
C CYS A 92 1.70 -13.03 6.03
N VAL A 93 0.79 -13.64 6.79
CA VAL A 93 -0.13 -12.96 7.70
C VAL A 93 0.03 -13.55 9.11
N LYS A 94 -0.04 -12.71 10.13
CA LYS A 94 -0.09 -13.11 11.54
C LYS A 94 -1.36 -12.55 12.15
N PHE A 95 -2.15 -13.42 12.79
CA PHE A 95 -3.42 -13.05 13.40
C PHE A 95 -3.31 -12.86 14.92
N SER A 96 -4.11 -11.93 15.43
CA SER A 96 -4.35 -11.69 16.85
C SER A 96 -5.81 -11.24 17.03
N SER A 97 -6.74 -12.21 17.11
CA SER A 97 -8.19 -11.95 17.18
C SER A 97 -8.64 -11.14 15.95
N ASP A 98 -9.20 -9.95 16.17
CA ASP A 98 -9.69 -9.04 15.11
C ASP A 98 -8.59 -8.12 14.57
N LEU A 99 -7.33 -8.43 14.84
CA LEU A 99 -6.16 -7.75 14.31
C LEU A 99 -5.30 -8.73 13.51
N ALA A 100 -4.63 -8.20 12.49
CA ALA A 100 -3.62 -8.95 11.77
C ALA A 100 -2.45 -8.05 11.36
N THR A 101 -1.29 -8.65 11.10
CA THR A 101 -0.20 -8.00 10.38
C THR A 101 0.14 -8.79 9.15
N ALA A 102 0.54 -8.10 8.07
CA ALA A 102 0.99 -8.75 6.86
C ALA A 102 2.31 -8.15 6.37
N LEU A 103 3.14 -9.02 5.79
CA LEU A 103 4.32 -8.62 5.05
C LEU A 103 4.08 -8.91 3.57
N THR A 104 4.27 -7.91 2.73
CA THR A 104 4.11 -8.03 1.28
C THR A 104 5.32 -7.43 0.60
N HIS A 105 5.99 -8.17 -0.29
CA HIS A 105 6.97 -7.54 -1.18
C HIS A 105 6.25 -6.91 -2.37
N PHE A 106 6.74 -5.76 -2.83
CA PHE A 106 6.19 -5.13 -4.01
C PHE A 106 7.26 -4.52 -4.91
N THR A 107 6.89 -4.36 -6.18
CA THR A 107 7.63 -3.57 -7.15
C THR A 107 6.63 -2.85 -8.04
N ILE A 108 6.87 -1.58 -8.31
CA ILE A 108 6.10 -0.76 -9.24
C ILE A 108 6.93 -0.60 -10.50
N ILE A 109 6.41 -1.06 -11.63
CA ILE A 109 6.98 -0.79 -12.94
C ILE A 109 6.29 0.44 -13.50
N ARG A 110 7.06 1.41 -13.98
CA ARG A 110 6.55 2.56 -14.72
C ARG A 110 6.88 2.42 -16.19
N THR A 111 5.88 2.65 -17.05
CA THR A 111 6.04 2.71 -18.51
C THR A 111 5.78 4.13 -18.99
N ASP A 112 6.78 4.76 -19.60
CA ASP A 112 6.68 6.12 -20.12
C ASP A 112 5.83 6.19 -21.41
N PRO A 113 5.48 7.40 -21.90
CA PRO A 113 4.71 7.57 -23.14
C PRO A 113 5.41 7.03 -24.41
N ASP A 114 6.73 6.89 -24.39
CA ASP A 114 7.52 6.32 -25.49
C ASP A 114 7.55 4.78 -25.44
N GLY A 115 6.96 4.18 -24.39
CA GLY A 115 6.86 2.73 -24.20
C GLY A 115 8.02 2.09 -23.46
N ASN A 116 8.92 2.88 -22.84
CA ASN A 116 10.02 2.34 -22.05
C ASN A 116 9.55 2.00 -20.64
N SER A 117 9.77 0.76 -20.21
CA SER A 117 9.44 0.30 -18.86
C SER A 117 10.68 0.21 -17.98
N PHE A 118 10.55 0.67 -16.73
CA PHE A 118 11.61 0.58 -15.72
C PHE A 118 11.04 0.39 -14.32
N VAL A 119 11.87 -0.11 -13.40
CA VAL A 119 11.50 -0.20 -11.98
C VAL A 119 11.42 1.22 -11.41
N TYR A 120 10.21 1.63 -11.05
CA TYR A 120 9.96 2.92 -10.41
C TYR A 120 10.29 2.86 -8.92
N VAL A 121 9.72 1.88 -8.22
CA VAL A 121 9.96 1.65 -6.79
C VAL A 121 9.96 0.15 -6.50
N ALA A 122 10.85 -0.28 -5.61
CA ALA A 122 10.81 -1.60 -5.00
C ALA A 122 10.89 -1.47 -3.48
N GLY A 123 10.26 -2.42 -2.79
CA GLY A 123 10.26 -2.46 -1.34
C GLY A 123 9.27 -3.48 -0.80
N ARG A 124 8.73 -3.18 0.38
CA ARG A 124 7.77 -4.03 1.07
C ARG A 124 6.73 -3.21 1.80
N TYR A 125 5.51 -3.72 1.86
CA TYR A 125 4.50 -3.22 2.79
C TYR A 125 4.61 -3.95 4.13
N GLU A 126 4.63 -3.18 5.21
CA GLU A 126 4.57 -3.65 6.59
C GLU A 126 3.21 -3.21 7.17
N ASP A 127 2.19 -4.02 6.92
CA ASP A 127 0.80 -3.62 7.13
C ASP A 127 0.25 -4.16 8.45
N SER A 128 -0.67 -3.40 9.05
CA SER A 128 -1.58 -3.91 10.07
C SER A 128 -3.03 -3.72 9.63
N PHE A 129 -3.86 -4.69 10.00
CA PHE A 129 -5.27 -4.75 9.65
C PHE A 129 -6.11 -4.86 10.90
N GLU A 130 -7.32 -4.33 10.81
CA GLU A 130 -8.38 -4.58 11.78
C GLU A 130 -9.65 -5.06 11.09
N LYS A 131 -10.38 -5.93 11.78
CA LYS A 131 -11.63 -6.50 11.28
C LYS A 131 -12.80 -5.66 11.76
N CYS A 132 -13.59 -5.15 10.82
CA CYS A 132 -14.82 -4.39 11.08
C CYS A 132 -15.96 -5.05 10.32
N ASP A 133 -17.03 -5.43 11.03
CA ASP A 133 -18.24 -6.04 10.45
C ASP A 133 -17.96 -7.22 9.50
N GLY A 134 -16.98 -8.05 9.87
CA GLY A 134 -16.61 -9.24 9.10
C GLY A 134 -15.61 -9.00 7.96
N SER A 135 -15.22 -7.75 7.68
CA SER A 135 -14.28 -7.38 6.63
C SER A 135 -12.97 -6.83 7.19
N TRP A 136 -11.85 -7.07 6.51
CA TRP A 136 -10.54 -6.54 6.91
C TRP A 136 -10.26 -5.20 6.25
N PHE A 137 -9.75 -4.27 7.04
CA PHE A 137 -9.35 -2.95 6.59
C PHE A 137 -7.94 -2.64 7.06
N TYR A 138 -7.22 -1.80 6.31
CA TYR A 138 -5.94 -1.28 6.78
C TYR A 138 -6.15 -0.46 8.03
N LYS A 139 -5.45 -0.82 9.10
CA LYS A 139 -5.22 0.03 10.25
C LYS A 139 -3.95 0.86 10.04
N THR A 140 -2.91 0.24 9.51
CA THR A 140 -1.73 0.93 8.99
C THR A 140 -1.32 0.31 7.66
N HIS A 141 -1.05 1.14 6.66
CA HIS A 141 -0.44 0.71 5.41
C HIS A 141 0.90 1.44 5.25
N THR A 142 2.00 0.71 5.36
CA THR A 142 3.35 1.31 5.41
C THR A 142 4.22 0.76 4.29
N ALA A 143 4.51 1.58 3.28
CA ALA A 143 5.45 1.28 2.21
C ALA A 143 6.88 1.56 2.68
N VAL A 144 7.67 0.50 2.88
CA VAL A 144 9.09 0.58 3.23
C VAL A 144 9.93 0.38 1.98
N LEU A 145 10.60 1.45 1.56
CA LEU A 145 11.25 1.52 0.24
C LEU A 145 12.72 1.15 0.31
N ASP A 146 13.13 0.29 -0.62
CA ASP A 146 14.54 0.05 -0.97
C ASP A 146 15.00 1.06 -2.04
N THR A 147 14.10 1.48 -2.94
CA THR A 147 14.36 2.56 -3.90
C THR A 147 14.38 3.93 -3.20
N ARG A 148 15.58 4.47 -2.96
CA ARG A 148 15.79 5.73 -2.21
C ARG A 148 15.74 7.01 -3.05
N LYS A 149 15.80 6.87 -4.38
CA LYS A 149 15.70 7.98 -5.32
C LYS A 149 14.46 7.74 -6.15
N ILE A 150 13.36 8.38 -5.76
CA ILE A 150 12.17 8.39 -6.60
C ILE A 150 12.24 9.64 -7.47
N GLU A 151 11.97 9.46 -8.75
CA GLU A 151 11.88 10.58 -9.69
C GLU A 151 10.78 11.56 -9.24
N PRO A 152 10.83 12.84 -9.68
CA PRO A 152 9.75 13.79 -9.43
C PRO A 152 8.39 13.19 -9.85
N PHE A 153 7.28 13.65 -9.26
CA PHE A 153 5.89 13.16 -9.42
C PHE A 153 5.35 12.17 -8.37
N THR A 154 5.96 12.07 -7.19
CA THR A 154 5.51 11.25 -6.04
C THR A 154 4.25 11.79 -5.31
N HIS A 155 3.28 12.35 -6.02
CA HIS A 155 2.04 12.82 -5.39
C HIS A 155 0.98 11.71 -5.25
N LEU A 156 1.24 10.55 -5.88
CA LEU A 156 0.37 9.39 -5.78
C LEU A 156 0.90 8.39 -4.75
N PRO A 157 0.01 7.69 -4.04
CA PRO A 157 0.39 6.57 -3.20
C PRO A 157 1.13 5.49 -3.99
N LEU A 158 2.03 4.82 -3.27
CA LEU A 158 2.73 3.60 -3.67
C LEU A 158 2.06 2.38 -3.07
#